data_AF-A0A1Q9EBX9-F1
#
_entry.id   AF-A0A1Q9EBX9-F1
#
_cell.length_a   1.000
_cell.length_b   1.000
_cell.length_c   1.000
_cell.angle_alpha   90.00
_cell.angle_beta   90.00
_cell.angle_gamma   90.00
#
_symmetry.space_group_name_H-M   'P 1'
#
loop_
_entity.id
_entity.type
_entity.pdbx_description
1 polymer ?
#
loop_
_entity_poly.entity_id
_entity_poly.type
_entity_poly.pdbx_seq_one_letter_code
_entity_poly.pdbx_strand_id
1 'polypeptide(L)'
;MPLCLNDVNAAVEINSGEGWQVLYPKHAVEVKPSSESISLRLREDHSVLSEVPLTQELRRCEELKASELGSFSLRAERWLEREQMSVALAAAQAELRKQRLNSNILKQHQKHTDAWRKQFVCLFVLAVFFLGCAVVLLRHVAPELMGVFWVFGCSLIALFMWTIDHRWLRPLFNLCGIFMTYFTVWSVFVVGVFGAYTYLKWNSCSEDTIVDVLVWWDFLPLCIIPFCLPAHAWFRHKKWAVKIYPDLLEEHARGQAVENSIVFHGRVLPGKQRPCVCSWPGKYESAWDAMVRSSETSAAVVFLPKGSELFGICDPIPAKEGLEGDCWCIPLYGEKKPWGCRWWTNWIENVDEAVKYGAKLQVYYFEHAIGKGKVKSFSALSQESLRRDSLAKRSKFVFEASEMFRQAQDAGIEELCKGQRQDGSSQYQREKHRLFLSWLCPEDRQFLLDSDGLGNSQKAEVAWLERRGYPYEEVDVSPWLRM
;
A
#
# COMPACT_ATOMS: atom_id res chain seq x y z
N MET A 1 34.52 5.05 38.48
CA MET A 1 34.17 6.39 37.93
C MET A 1 32.68 6.38 37.66
N PRO A 2 31.95 7.49 37.84
CA PRO A 2 30.52 7.49 37.55
C PRO A 2 30.30 7.13 36.07
N LEU A 3 29.43 6.15 35.84
CA LEU A 3 28.94 5.80 34.51
C LEU A 3 27.72 6.67 34.21
N CYS A 4 27.71 7.42 33.11
CA CYS A 4 26.50 8.08 32.65
C CYS A 4 25.70 7.13 31.76
N LEU A 5 24.58 6.61 32.26
CA LEU A 5 23.65 5.74 31.54
C LEU A 5 22.63 6.58 30.78
N ASN A 6 22.48 6.34 29.47
CA ASN A 6 21.35 6.87 28.72
C ASN A 6 20.12 5.98 28.91
N ASP A 7 19.31 6.30 29.91
CA ASP A 7 18.02 5.66 30.16
C ASP A 7 16.85 6.32 29.40
N VAL A 8 17.14 7.34 28.58
CA VAL A 8 16.17 7.99 27.70
C VAL A 8 16.05 7.17 26.41
N ASN A 9 14.81 6.94 25.95
CA ASN A 9 14.52 6.20 24.71
C ASN A 9 14.80 7.02 23.43
N ALA A 10 15.92 7.74 23.40
CA ALA A 10 16.43 8.53 22.27
C ALA A 10 17.96 8.59 22.29
N ALA A 11 18.58 8.89 21.15
CA ALA A 11 20.01 9.19 21.12
C ALA A 11 20.29 10.51 21.84
N VAL A 12 21.23 10.47 22.79
CA VAL A 12 21.71 11.63 23.55
C VAL A 12 23.16 11.88 23.17
N GLU A 13 23.60 13.12 23.15
CA GLU A 13 25.01 13.46 23.09
C GLU A 13 25.47 13.94 24.45
N ILE A 14 26.64 13.45 24.87
CA ILE A 14 27.27 13.80 26.14
C ILE A 14 28.65 14.39 25.88
N ASN A 15 28.97 15.47 26.58
CA ASN A 15 30.29 16.08 26.58
C ASN A 15 30.79 16.17 28.02
N SER A 16 31.85 15.42 28.30
CA SER A 16 32.57 15.37 29.58
C SER A 16 33.97 16.00 29.46
N GLY A 17 34.19 16.91 28.51
CA GLY A 17 35.46 17.63 28.32
C GLY A 17 36.30 17.18 27.13
N GLU A 18 35.91 16.11 26.42
CA GLU A 18 36.62 15.60 25.23
C GLU A 18 35.84 15.80 23.92
N GLY A 19 34.82 16.66 23.97
CA GLY A 19 33.87 16.84 22.88
C GLY A 19 32.64 15.96 23.04
N TRP A 20 31.75 16.05 22.05
CA TRP A 20 30.46 15.38 22.07
C TRP A 20 30.58 13.92 21.62
N GLN A 21 30.10 13.01 22.45
CA GLN A 21 29.99 11.59 22.15
C GLN A 21 28.51 11.20 22.08
N VAL A 22 28.15 10.38 21.10
CA VAL A 22 26.77 9.88 20.96
C VAL A 22 26.59 8.68 21.89
N LEU A 23 25.55 8.73 22.72
CA LEU A 23 25.15 7.68 23.64
C LEU A 23 23.75 7.20 23.27
N TYR A 24 23.63 5.96 22.79
CA TYR A 24 22.34 5.37 22.41
C TYR A 24 21.59 4.83 23.63
N PRO A 25 20.27 4.56 23.51
CA PRO A 25 19.47 4.07 24.63
C PRO A 25 20.08 2.82 25.28
N LYS A 26 20.02 2.74 26.61
CA LYS A 26 20.50 1.65 27.47
C LYS A 26 22.03 1.46 27.48
N HIS A 27 22.78 2.39 26.89
CA HIS A 27 24.25 2.35 26.90
C HIS A 27 24.78 3.38 27.88
N ALA A 28 25.96 3.09 28.44
CA ALA A 28 26.62 3.95 29.41
C ALA A 28 28.01 4.35 28.93
N VAL A 29 28.47 5.52 29.37
CA VAL A 29 29.83 6.01 29.14
C VAL A 29 30.47 6.44 30.45
N GLU A 30 31.77 6.18 30.60
CA GLU A 30 32.53 6.65 31.76
C GLU A 30 32.71 8.17 31.72
N VAL A 31 32.34 8.84 32.81
CA VAL A 31 32.58 10.27 32.98
C VAL A 31 33.98 10.46 33.56
N LYS A 32 34.79 11.31 32.93
CA LYS A 32 36.17 11.55 33.38
C LYS A 32 36.20 12.24 34.75
N PRO A 33 37.13 11.86 35.65
CA PRO A 33 37.23 12.46 36.98
C PRO A 33 37.64 13.94 36.94
N SER A 34 38.30 14.36 35.87
CA SER A 34 38.78 15.73 35.64
C SER A 34 37.69 16.69 35.19
N SER A 35 36.51 16.19 34.82
CA SER A 35 35.43 17.03 34.32
C SER A 35 34.79 17.82 35.45
N GLU A 36 34.61 19.14 35.26
CA GLU A 36 33.92 20.00 36.21
C GLU A 36 32.40 19.95 36.03
N SER A 37 31.94 19.77 34.79
CA SER A 37 30.53 19.62 34.42
C SER A 37 30.34 18.53 33.36
N ILE A 38 29.11 18.06 33.24
CA ILE A 38 28.64 17.24 32.11
C ILE A 38 27.63 18.07 31.34
N SER A 39 27.81 18.17 30.02
CA SER A 39 26.77 18.70 29.13
C SER A 39 26.06 17.55 28.41
N LEU A 40 24.73 17.55 28.43
CA LEU A 40 23.90 16.58 27.70
C LEU A 40 22.92 17.29 26.78
N ARG A 41 22.76 16.79 25.56
CA ARG A 41 21.71 17.25 24.65
C ARG A 41 21.06 16.13 23.88
N LEU A 42 19.81 16.31 23.46
CA LEU A 42 19.19 15.38 22.52
C LEU A 42 19.87 15.52 21.16
N ARG A 43 20.23 14.39 20.56
CA ARG A 43 20.84 14.34 19.22
C ARG A 43 19.90 14.85 18.11
N GLU A 44 18.60 14.66 18.30
CA GLU A 44 17.56 15.08 17.35
C GLU A 44 17.17 16.55 17.48
N ASP A 45 17.37 17.15 18.65
CA ASP A 45 16.99 18.53 18.96
C ASP A 45 18.00 19.14 19.93
N HIS A 46 19.00 19.82 19.38
CA HIS A 46 20.07 20.43 20.16
C HIS A 46 19.57 21.57 21.07
N SER A 47 18.32 22.05 20.93
CA SER A 47 17.72 23.01 21.86
C SER A 47 17.38 22.37 23.22
N VAL A 48 17.24 21.05 23.26
CA VAL A 48 17.12 20.26 24.49
C VAL A 48 18.53 19.95 25.00
N LEU A 49 19.15 20.94 25.64
CA LEU A 49 20.50 20.90 26.22
C LEU A 49 20.44 21.22 27.71
N SER A 50 21.17 20.49 28.54
CA SER A 50 21.42 20.82 29.95
C SER A 50 22.90 20.68 30.28
N GLU A 51 23.39 21.55 31.15
CA GLU A 51 24.71 21.45 31.76
C GLU A 51 24.53 21.18 33.25
N VAL A 52 25.23 20.16 33.76
CA VAL A 52 25.15 19.73 35.15
C VAL A 52 26.53 19.78 35.79
N PRO A 53 26.75 20.62 36.81
CA PRO A 53 28.01 20.65 37.54
C PRO A 53 28.21 19.34 38.33
N LEU A 54 29.41 18.76 38.25
CA LEU A 54 29.76 17.52 38.95
C LEU A 54 30.10 17.79 40.42
N THR A 55 29.07 17.87 41.25
CA THR A 55 29.20 17.97 42.71
C THR A 55 29.90 16.74 43.30
N GLN A 56 30.45 16.89 44.52
CA GLN A 56 31.12 15.77 45.19
C GLN A 56 30.20 14.56 45.41
N GLU A 57 28.89 14.79 45.55
CA GLU A 57 27.87 13.73 45.66
C GLU A 57 27.72 12.97 44.34
N LEU A 58 27.56 13.67 43.21
CA LEU A 58 27.45 13.02 41.90
C LEU A 58 28.71 12.25 41.52
N ARG A 59 29.88 12.70 41.98
CA ARG A 59 31.15 11.97 41.79
C ARG A 59 31.22 10.64 42.57
N ARG A 60 30.41 10.49 43.62
CA ARG A 60 30.32 9.25 44.41
C ARG A 60 29.26 8.27 43.88
N CYS A 61 28.35 8.73 43.01
CA CYS A 61 27.40 7.85 42.35
C CYS A 61 28.15 6.87 41.43
N GLU A 62 27.79 5.59 41.49
CA GLU A 62 28.32 4.59 40.56
C GLU A 62 27.73 4.78 39.16
N GLU A 63 26.45 5.14 39.11
CA GLU A 63 25.68 5.36 37.89
C GLU A 63 24.92 6.68 37.97
N LEU A 64 24.99 7.47 36.90
CA LEU A 64 24.26 8.71 36.68
C LEU A 64 23.30 8.47 35.51
N LYS A 65 22.00 8.58 35.74
CA LYS A 65 21.01 8.42 34.66
C LYS A 65 20.78 9.73 33.94
N ALA A 66 20.73 9.71 32.62
CA ALA A 66 20.44 10.89 31.81
C ALA A 66 19.10 11.56 32.21
N SER A 67 18.08 10.78 32.60
CA SER A 67 16.79 11.29 33.10
C SER A 67 16.86 11.93 34.51
N GLU A 68 17.95 11.79 35.24
CA GLU A 68 18.12 12.38 36.58
C GLU A 68 18.95 13.70 36.51
N LEU A 69 19.50 14.02 35.34
CA LEU A 69 20.43 15.14 35.15
C LEU A 69 19.72 16.47 34.86
N GLY A 70 19.18 17.07 35.92
CA GLY A 70 18.70 18.45 35.94
C GLY A 70 17.46 18.69 35.07
N SER A 71 17.44 19.80 34.33
CA SER A 71 16.29 20.19 33.48
C SER A 71 16.23 19.43 32.15
N PHE A 72 17.21 18.58 31.87
CA PHE A 72 17.27 17.77 30.66
C PHE A 72 16.08 16.82 30.57
N SER A 73 15.80 16.11 31.67
CA SER A 73 14.81 15.04 31.73
C SER A 73 13.42 15.49 31.34
N LEU A 74 12.90 16.54 31.98
CA LEU A 74 11.58 17.09 31.68
C LEU A 74 11.45 17.53 30.21
N ARG A 75 12.51 18.11 29.63
CA ARG A 75 12.48 18.54 28.21
C ARG A 75 12.61 17.36 27.27
N ALA A 76 13.43 16.37 27.59
CA ALA A 76 13.61 15.15 26.82
C ALA A 76 12.36 14.26 26.84
N GLU A 77 11.71 14.12 28.00
CA GLU A 77 10.42 13.43 28.16
C GLU A 77 9.33 14.08 27.32
N ARG A 78 9.16 15.40 27.40
CA ARG A 78 8.20 16.13 26.55
C ARG A 78 8.49 15.97 25.06
N TRP A 79 9.77 15.89 24.68
CA TRP A 79 10.16 15.62 23.29
C TRP A 79 9.77 14.19 22.88
N LEU A 80 10.05 13.19 23.74
CA LEU A 80 9.69 11.79 23.53
C LEU A 80 8.17 11.59 23.43
N GLU A 81 7.39 12.24 24.28
CA GLU A 81 5.92 12.20 24.23
C GLU A 81 5.41 12.70 22.87
N ARG A 82 5.94 13.83 22.37
CA ARG A 82 5.59 14.35 21.04
C ARG A 82 5.99 13.39 19.93
N GLU A 83 7.17 12.78 20.02
CA GLU A 83 7.64 11.80 19.04
C GLU A 83 6.73 10.56 19.03
N GLN A 84 6.44 9.99 20.20
CA GLN A 84 5.56 8.83 20.34
C GLN A 84 4.14 9.13 19.85
N MET A 85 3.61 10.30 20.16
CA MET A 85 2.30 10.74 19.65
C MET A 85 2.31 10.89 18.12
N SER A 86 3.39 11.43 17.54
CA SER A 86 3.56 11.55 16.09
C SER A 86 3.58 10.18 15.40
N VAL A 87 4.31 9.22 15.96
CA VAL A 87 4.37 7.83 15.49
C VAL A 87 3.01 7.14 15.63
N ALA A 88 2.34 7.29 16.78
CA ALA A 88 1.03 6.69 17.03
C ALA A 88 -0.04 7.23 16.06
N LEU A 89 -0.02 8.55 15.80
CA LEU A 89 -0.91 9.18 14.85
C LEU A 89 -0.66 8.69 13.41
N ALA A 90 0.61 8.61 12.99
CA ALA A 90 0.98 8.07 11.68
C ALA A 90 0.54 6.60 11.52
N ALA A 91 0.75 5.78 12.55
CA ALA A 91 0.32 4.38 12.57
C ALA A 91 -1.22 4.26 12.51
N ALA A 92 -1.96 5.08 13.27
CA ALA A 92 -3.41 5.11 13.24
C ALA A 92 -3.96 5.53 11.86
N GLN A 93 -3.33 6.52 11.21
CA GLN A 93 -3.68 6.94 9.85
C GLN A 93 -3.40 5.84 8.83
N ALA A 94 -2.25 5.16 8.94
CA ALA A 94 -1.91 4.02 8.07
C ALA A 94 -2.92 2.87 8.22
N GLU A 95 -3.34 2.54 9.45
CA GLU A 95 -4.36 1.52 9.70
C GLU A 95 -5.74 1.94 9.17
N LEU A 96 -6.13 3.20 9.34
CA LEU A 96 -7.39 3.73 8.78
C LEU A 96 -7.40 3.62 7.24
N ARG A 97 -6.27 3.90 6.59
CA ARG A 97 -6.12 3.70 5.14
C ARG A 97 -6.29 2.24 4.77
N LYS A 98 -5.62 1.33 5.48
CA LYS A 98 -5.73 -0.12 5.29
C LYS A 98 -7.18 -0.60 5.42
N GLN A 99 -7.92 -0.08 6.41
CA GLN A 99 -9.34 -0.40 6.58
C GLN A 99 -10.22 0.12 5.44
N ARG A 100 -10.00 1.36 4.96
CA ARG A 100 -10.72 1.92 3.79
C ARG A 100 -10.44 1.10 2.53
N LEU A 101 -9.18 0.75 2.32
CA LEU A 101 -8.71 -0.15 1.28
C LEU A 101 -9.49 -1.47 1.33
N ASN A 102 -9.50 -2.14 2.48
CA ASN A 102 -10.24 -3.40 2.65
C ASN A 102 -11.76 -3.24 2.43
N SER A 103 -12.34 -2.10 2.80
CA SER A 103 -13.76 -1.82 2.54
C SER A 103 -14.05 -1.60 1.06
N ASN A 104 -13.19 -0.86 0.34
CA ASN A 104 -13.33 -0.63 -1.09
C ASN A 104 -13.17 -1.94 -1.88
N ILE A 105 -12.20 -2.77 -1.51
CA ILE A 105 -12.03 -4.13 -2.03
C ILE A 105 -13.33 -4.93 -1.87
N LEU A 106 -13.89 -4.95 -0.66
CA LEU A 106 -15.08 -5.72 -0.38
C LEU A 106 -16.27 -5.23 -1.21
N LYS A 107 -16.40 -3.91 -1.38
CA LYS A 107 -17.44 -3.29 -2.24
C LYS A 107 -17.24 -3.64 -3.72
N GLN A 108 -16.02 -3.65 -4.23
CA GLN A 108 -15.72 -4.00 -5.63
C GLN A 108 -15.98 -5.48 -5.90
N HIS A 109 -15.55 -6.37 -4.99
CA HIS A 109 -15.92 -7.78 -5.06
C HIS A 109 -17.43 -7.98 -5.00
N GLN A 110 -18.14 -7.23 -4.15
CA GLN A 110 -19.59 -7.29 -4.06
C GLN A 110 -20.24 -6.86 -5.38
N LYS A 111 -19.81 -5.74 -5.98
CA LYS A 111 -20.30 -5.28 -7.29
C LYS A 111 -20.07 -6.32 -8.39
N HIS A 112 -18.88 -6.90 -8.45
CA HIS A 112 -18.57 -7.93 -9.45
C HIS A 112 -19.42 -9.20 -9.23
N THR A 113 -19.60 -9.61 -7.98
CA THR A 113 -20.47 -10.75 -7.62
C THR A 113 -21.93 -10.46 -7.98
N ASP A 114 -22.41 -9.25 -7.73
CA ASP A 114 -23.78 -8.83 -8.09
C ASP A 114 -23.98 -8.76 -9.62
N ALA A 115 -22.97 -8.30 -10.36
CA ALA A 115 -23.00 -8.29 -11.83
C ALA A 115 -23.05 -9.72 -12.40
N TRP A 116 -22.18 -10.61 -11.90
CA TRP A 116 -22.21 -12.04 -12.23
C TRP A 116 -23.54 -12.68 -11.90
N ARG A 117 -24.11 -12.37 -10.73
CA ARG A 117 -25.43 -12.87 -10.32
C ARG A 117 -26.52 -12.43 -11.28
N LYS A 118 -26.52 -11.17 -11.73
CA LYS A 118 -27.51 -10.68 -12.71
C LYS A 118 -27.37 -11.37 -14.07
N GLN A 119 -26.14 -11.54 -14.56
CA GLN A 119 -25.88 -12.27 -15.81
C GLN A 119 -26.32 -13.73 -15.70
N PHE A 120 -26.01 -14.38 -14.59
CA PHE A 120 -26.39 -15.77 -14.35
C PHE A 120 -27.91 -15.96 -14.27
N VAL A 121 -28.63 -15.08 -13.56
CA VAL A 121 -30.10 -15.11 -13.51
C VAL A 121 -30.70 -14.89 -14.90
N CYS A 122 -30.15 -13.97 -15.71
CA CYS A 122 -30.63 -13.74 -17.07
C CYS A 122 -30.44 -14.97 -17.97
N LEU A 123 -29.23 -15.56 -17.97
CA LEU A 123 -28.94 -16.79 -18.71
C LEU A 123 -29.83 -17.96 -18.27
N PHE A 124 -30.13 -18.06 -16.98
CA PHE A 124 -31.04 -19.07 -16.48
C PHE A 124 -32.48 -18.88 -16.97
N VAL A 125 -33.02 -17.67 -16.89
CA VAL A 125 -34.39 -17.39 -17.37
C VAL A 125 -34.50 -17.73 -18.87
N LEU A 126 -33.48 -17.39 -19.66
CA LEU A 126 -33.41 -17.77 -21.07
C LEU A 126 -33.36 -19.30 -21.25
N ALA A 127 -32.52 -20.00 -20.48
CA ALA A 127 -32.42 -21.46 -20.55
C ALA A 127 -33.75 -22.15 -20.21
N VAL A 128 -34.44 -21.71 -19.17
CA VAL A 128 -35.78 -22.23 -18.79
C VAL A 128 -36.81 -21.96 -19.89
N PHE A 129 -36.78 -20.77 -20.48
CA PHE A 129 -37.68 -20.42 -21.59
C PHE A 129 -37.46 -21.32 -22.82
N PHE A 130 -36.20 -21.49 -23.26
CA PHE A 130 -35.87 -22.35 -24.39
C PHE A 130 -36.20 -23.82 -24.13
N LEU A 131 -35.94 -24.31 -22.92
CA LEU A 131 -36.32 -25.66 -22.51
C LEU A 131 -37.84 -25.84 -22.54
N GLY A 132 -38.60 -24.87 -22.04
CA GLY A 132 -40.06 -24.87 -22.12
C GLY A 132 -40.58 -24.92 -23.56
N CYS A 133 -40.03 -24.08 -24.45
CA CYS A 133 -40.36 -24.11 -25.88
C CYS A 133 -40.02 -25.44 -26.54
N ALA A 134 -38.85 -26.02 -26.23
CA ALA A 134 -38.42 -27.31 -26.76
C ALA A 134 -39.37 -28.44 -26.33
N VAL A 135 -39.79 -28.47 -25.06
CA VAL A 135 -40.76 -29.45 -24.55
C VAL A 135 -42.11 -29.34 -25.27
N VAL A 136 -42.61 -28.12 -25.49
CA VAL A 136 -43.87 -27.90 -26.21
C VAL A 136 -43.77 -28.35 -27.67
N LEU A 137 -42.68 -28.01 -28.36
CA LEU A 137 -42.45 -28.44 -29.75
C LEU A 137 -42.33 -29.96 -29.87
N LEU A 138 -41.56 -30.60 -28.97
CA LEU A 138 -41.33 -32.05 -28.99
C LEU A 138 -42.59 -32.85 -28.67
N ARG A 139 -43.48 -32.33 -27.80
CA ARG A 139 -44.77 -32.95 -27.49
C ARG A 139 -45.63 -33.17 -28.74
N HIS A 140 -45.50 -32.32 -29.75
CA HIS A 140 -46.26 -32.42 -31.00
C HIS A 140 -45.56 -33.25 -32.09
N VAL A 141 -44.23 -33.45 -32.00
CA VAL A 141 -43.44 -34.05 -33.08
C VAL A 141 -42.98 -35.47 -32.76
N ALA A 142 -42.64 -35.79 -31.51
CA ALA A 142 -42.10 -37.11 -31.13
C ALA A 142 -42.27 -37.38 -29.62
N PRO A 143 -43.41 -37.95 -29.17
CA PRO A 143 -43.69 -38.16 -27.74
C PRO A 143 -42.70 -39.12 -27.06
N GLU A 144 -42.06 -40.03 -27.80
CA GLU A 144 -41.07 -40.98 -27.26
C GLU A 144 -39.77 -40.29 -26.80
N LEU A 145 -39.42 -39.13 -27.39
CA LEU A 145 -38.25 -38.33 -26.97
C LEU A 145 -38.52 -37.48 -25.73
N MET A 146 -39.78 -37.35 -25.30
CA MET A 146 -40.17 -36.47 -24.20
C MET A 146 -39.56 -36.92 -22.86
N GLY A 147 -39.35 -38.23 -22.66
CA GLY A 147 -38.71 -38.78 -21.46
C GLY A 147 -37.26 -38.32 -21.30
N VAL A 148 -36.49 -38.35 -22.40
CA VAL A 148 -35.06 -37.96 -22.39
C VAL A 148 -34.91 -36.46 -22.08
N PHE A 149 -35.74 -35.62 -22.71
CA PHE A 149 -35.71 -34.18 -22.46
C PHE A 149 -36.25 -33.79 -21.07
N TRP A 150 -37.19 -34.54 -20.51
CA TRP A 150 -37.66 -34.33 -19.14
C TRP A 150 -36.55 -34.63 -18.13
N VAL A 151 -35.83 -35.72 -18.30
CA VAL A 151 -34.68 -36.08 -17.44
C VAL A 151 -33.58 -35.03 -17.57
N PHE A 152 -33.28 -34.58 -18.80
CA PHE A 152 -32.30 -33.51 -19.02
C PHE A 152 -32.74 -32.18 -18.40
N GLY A 153 -34.00 -31.82 -18.54
CA GLY A 153 -34.58 -30.61 -17.96
C GLY A 153 -34.58 -30.61 -16.43
N CYS A 154 -34.99 -31.73 -15.82
CA CYS A 154 -34.92 -31.92 -14.38
C CYS A 154 -33.46 -31.85 -13.86
N SER A 155 -32.52 -32.44 -14.61
CA SER A 155 -31.09 -32.38 -14.27
C SER A 155 -30.54 -30.96 -14.32
N LEU A 156 -30.94 -30.16 -15.32
CA LEU A 156 -30.59 -28.73 -15.41
C LEU A 156 -31.20 -27.90 -14.28
N ILE A 157 -32.47 -28.15 -13.91
CA ILE A 157 -33.13 -27.48 -12.78
C ILE A 157 -32.43 -27.82 -11.46
N ALA A 158 -32.07 -29.09 -11.24
CA ALA A 158 -31.30 -29.50 -10.07
C ALA A 158 -29.92 -28.83 -10.02
N LEU A 159 -29.21 -28.76 -11.15
CA LEU A 159 -27.94 -28.06 -11.27
C LEU A 159 -28.11 -26.56 -10.98
N PHE A 160 -29.23 -25.97 -11.41
CA PHE A 160 -29.53 -24.56 -11.15
C PHE A 160 -29.89 -24.29 -9.70
N MET A 161 -30.76 -25.09 -9.07
CA MET A 161 -31.09 -24.94 -7.64
C MET A 161 -29.84 -25.05 -6.77
N TRP A 162 -28.82 -25.79 -7.22
CA TRP A 162 -27.51 -25.87 -6.58
C TRP A 162 -26.68 -24.58 -6.71
N THR A 163 -26.86 -23.81 -7.79
CA THR A 163 -26.19 -22.51 -8.03
C THR A 163 -26.91 -21.29 -7.44
N ILE A 164 -28.15 -21.44 -6.99
CA ILE A 164 -28.89 -20.36 -6.31
C ILE A 164 -28.15 -20.03 -5.00
N ASP A 165 -27.86 -18.74 -4.79
CA ASP A 165 -27.14 -18.23 -3.63
C ASP A 165 -27.73 -18.79 -2.32
N HIS A 166 -26.88 -19.50 -1.56
CA HIS A 166 -27.20 -20.13 -0.28
C HIS A 166 -27.89 -19.19 0.73
N ARG A 167 -27.81 -17.87 0.53
CA ARG A 167 -28.52 -16.87 1.34
C ARG A 167 -30.05 -17.00 1.30
N TRP A 168 -30.65 -17.50 0.22
CA TRP A 168 -32.11 -17.71 0.14
C TRP A 168 -32.56 -18.94 0.93
N LEU A 169 -31.72 -19.97 0.98
CA LEU A 169 -31.93 -21.17 1.79
C LEU A 169 -31.40 -21.01 3.21
N ARG A 170 -30.83 -19.84 3.57
CA ARG A 170 -30.25 -19.57 4.88
C ARG A 170 -31.19 -19.83 6.06
N PRO A 171 -32.51 -19.53 5.99
CA PRO A 171 -33.43 -19.89 7.07
C PRO A 171 -33.53 -21.42 7.25
N LEU A 172 -33.59 -22.17 6.14
CA LEU A 172 -33.61 -23.64 6.12
C LEU A 172 -32.27 -24.24 6.56
N PHE A 173 -31.15 -23.68 6.11
CA PHE A 173 -29.80 -24.09 6.49
C PHE A 173 -29.50 -23.85 7.97
N ASN A 174 -30.01 -22.76 8.55
CA ASN A 174 -29.88 -22.50 9.98
C ASN A 174 -30.73 -23.45 10.83
N LEU A 175 -31.85 -23.95 10.28
CA LEU A 175 -32.77 -24.84 10.99
C LEU A 175 -32.32 -26.31 10.94
N CYS A 176 -31.86 -26.79 9.79
CA CYS A 176 -31.56 -28.20 9.56
C CYS A 176 -30.07 -28.50 9.32
N GLY A 177 -29.24 -27.49 9.12
CA GLY A 177 -27.86 -27.64 8.66
C GLY A 177 -27.76 -27.76 7.14
N ILE A 178 -26.63 -27.31 6.58
CA ILE A 178 -26.36 -27.29 5.13
C ILE A 178 -26.52 -28.67 4.51
N PHE A 179 -25.93 -29.69 5.16
CA PHE A 179 -25.93 -31.07 4.68
C PHE A 179 -27.35 -31.65 4.60
N MET A 180 -28.17 -31.49 5.64
CA MET A 180 -29.53 -32.03 5.66
C MET A 180 -30.45 -31.34 4.68
N THR A 181 -30.27 -30.04 4.44
CA THR A 181 -31.11 -29.30 3.49
C THR A 181 -30.82 -29.77 2.06
N TYR A 182 -29.54 -29.96 1.72
CA TYR A 182 -29.17 -30.56 0.44
C TYR A 182 -29.68 -31.97 0.32
N PHE A 183 -29.49 -32.81 1.35
CA PHE A 183 -30.00 -34.17 1.37
C PHE A 183 -31.51 -34.20 1.14
N THR A 184 -32.28 -33.35 1.83
CA THR A 184 -33.75 -33.33 1.72
C THR A 184 -34.23 -32.91 0.32
N VAL A 185 -33.67 -31.83 -0.25
CA VAL A 185 -34.03 -31.38 -1.61
C VAL A 185 -33.68 -32.46 -2.64
N TRP A 186 -32.53 -33.10 -2.46
CA TRP A 186 -32.06 -34.16 -3.36
C TRP A 186 -32.89 -35.44 -3.21
N SER A 187 -33.27 -35.83 -1.99
CA SER A 187 -34.17 -36.96 -1.74
C SER A 187 -35.55 -36.73 -2.34
N VAL A 188 -36.12 -35.53 -2.21
CA VAL A 188 -37.40 -35.18 -2.84
C VAL A 188 -37.28 -35.25 -4.37
N PHE A 189 -36.18 -34.78 -4.94
CA PHE A 189 -35.94 -34.85 -6.38
C PHE A 189 -35.80 -36.31 -6.86
N VAL A 190 -34.99 -37.13 -6.20
CA VAL A 190 -34.82 -38.55 -6.54
C VAL A 190 -36.15 -39.27 -6.42
N VAL A 191 -36.85 -39.13 -5.30
CA VAL A 191 -38.12 -39.83 -5.08
C VAL A 191 -39.18 -39.36 -6.08
N GLY A 192 -39.23 -38.06 -6.38
CA GLY A 192 -40.18 -37.51 -7.36
C GLY A 192 -39.91 -37.97 -8.79
N VAL A 193 -38.67 -37.87 -9.25
CA VAL A 193 -38.28 -38.24 -10.63
C VAL A 193 -38.28 -39.76 -10.80
N PHE A 194 -37.71 -40.50 -9.86
CA PHE A 194 -37.66 -41.96 -9.90
C PHE A 194 -39.05 -42.57 -9.71
N GLY A 195 -39.88 -42.00 -8.82
CA GLY A 195 -41.27 -42.40 -8.63
C GLY A 195 -42.11 -42.18 -9.89
N ALA A 196 -41.95 -41.03 -10.55
CA ALA A 196 -42.65 -40.77 -11.81
C ALA A 196 -42.19 -41.69 -12.95
N TYR A 197 -40.89 -41.93 -13.07
CA TYR A 197 -40.33 -42.84 -14.08
C TYR A 197 -40.81 -44.28 -13.87
N THR A 198 -40.74 -44.79 -12.65
CA THR A 198 -41.21 -46.15 -12.31
C THR A 198 -42.71 -46.30 -12.53
N TYR A 199 -43.51 -45.28 -12.20
CA TYR A 199 -44.94 -45.27 -12.47
C TYR A 199 -45.27 -45.26 -13.97
N LEU A 200 -44.57 -44.47 -14.77
CA LEU A 200 -44.76 -44.45 -16.23
C LEU A 200 -44.37 -45.78 -16.86
N LYS A 201 -43.24 -46.36 -16.44
CA LYS A 201 -42.77 -47.65 -16.94
C LYS A 201 -43.72 -48.80 -16.56
N TRP A 202 -44.23 -48.80 -15.32
CA TRP A 202 -45.21 -49.78 -14.84
C TRP A 202 -46.45 -49.80 -15.74
N ASN A 203 -46.89 -48.65 -16.22
CA ASN A 203 -48.06 -48.53 -17.09
C ASN A 203 -47.77 -48.80 -18.58
N SER A 204 -46.51 -48.86 -19.01
CA SER A 204 -46.16 -48.96 -20.44
C SER A 204 -45.89 -50.37 -20.97
N CYS A 205 -45.91 -51.44 -20.16
CA CYS A 205 -45.88 -52.85 -20.58
C CYS A 205 -44.99 -53.19 -21.81
N SER A 206 -43.77 -52.67 -21.87
CA SER A 206 -42.77 -53.03 -22.90
C SER A 206 -41.59 -53.74 -22.22
N GLU A 207 -41.21 -54.90 -22.77
CA GLU A 207 -40.15 -55.80 -22.26
C GLU A 207 -38.74 -55.46 -22.80
N ASP A 208 -38.41 -54.17 -23.04
CA ASP A 208 -37.09 -53.82 -23.57
C ASP A 208 -36.06 -53.54 -22.46
N THR A 209 -35.21 -54.53 -22.22
CA THR A 209 -34.16 -54.57 -21.17
C THR A 209 -32.99 -53.59 -21.41
N ILE A 210 -32.84 -53.07 -22.64
CA ILE A 210 -31.74 -52.14 -22.99
C ILE A 210 -31.98 -50.74 -22.41
N VAL A 211 -33.23 -50.32 -22.24
CA VAL A 211 -33.58 -49.02 -21.64
C VAL A 211 -33.20 -48.98 -20.17
N ASP A 212 -33.27 -50.11 -19.46
CA ASP A 212 -32.91 -50.19 -18.04
C ASP A 212 -31.43 -49.95 -17.79
N VAL A 213 -30.56 -50.53 -18.61
CA VAL A 213 -29.11 -50.37 -18.45
C VAL A 213 -28.68 -48.93 -18.70
N LEU A 214 -29.27 -48.25 -19.68
CA LEU A 214 -28.99 -46.84 -19.96
C LEU A 214 -29.49 -45.92 -18.84
N VAL A 215 -30.68 -46.17 -18.30
CA VAL A 215 -31.19 -45.40 -17.16
C VAL A 215 -30.31 -45.57 -15.93
N TRP A 216 -29.90 -46.80 -15.58
CA TRP A 216 -28.98 -47.01 -14.46
C TRP A 216 -27.60 -46.38 -14.66
N TRP A 217 -27.10 -46.33 -15.90
CA TRP A 217 -25.84 -45.68 -16.23
C TRP A 217 -25.91 -44.15 -16.07
N ASP A 218 -27.04 -43.53 -16.42
CA ASP A 218 -27.26 -42.09 -16.24
C ASP A 218 -27.52 -41.71 -14.77
N PHE A 219 -27.99 -42.65 -13.94
CA PHE A 219 -28.16 -42.44 -12.50
C PHE A 219 -26.87 -42.62 -11.68
N LEU A 220 -25.85 -43.30 -12.21
CA LEU A 220 -24.59 -43.54 -11.49
C LEU A 220 -23.81 -42.23 -11.19
N PRO A 221 -23.66 -41.27 -12.12
CA PRO A 221 -23.11 -39.95 -11.82
C PRO A 221 -23.93 -39.20 -10.78
N LEU A 222 -25.26 -39.31 -10.84
CA LEU A 222 -26.18 -38.68 -9.88
C LEU A 222 -25.96 -39.19 -8.45
N CYS A 223 -25.54 -40.45 -8.26
CA CYS A 223 -25.22 -41.00 -6.94
C CYS A 223 -23.80 -40.69 -6.44
N ILE A 224 -22.81 -40.52 -7.34
CA ILE A 224 -21.40 -40.29 -6.97
C ILE A 224 -21.13 -38.80 -6.68
N ILE A 225 -21.73 -37.91 -7.46
CA ILE A 225 -21.56 -36.45 -7.37
C ILE A 225 -21.89 -35.90 -5.95
N PRO A 226 -22.96 -36.34 -5.25
CA PRO A 226 -23.29 -35.89 -3.90
C PRO A 226 -22.29 -36.30 -2.81
N PHE A 227 -21.41 -37.29 -3.05
CA PHE A 227 -20.39 -37.71 -2.08
C PHE A 227 -19.02 -37.06 -2.36
N CYS A 228 -18.66 -36.89 -3.63
CA CYS A 228 -17.40 -36.22 -4.00
C CYS A 228 -17.46 -34.70 -3.81
N LEU A 229 -18.64 -34.09 -3.93
CA LEU A 229 -18.79 -32.63 -3.87
C LEU A 229 -18.77 -32.02 -2.45
N PRO A 230 -19.33 -32.63 -1.38
CA PRO A 230 -19.11 -32.16 -0.02
C PRO A 230 -17.63 -32.22 0.37
N ALA A 231 -16.88 -33.22 -0.11
CA ALA A 231 -15.43 -33.26 0.03
C ALA A 231 -14.78 -32.06 -0.69
N HIS A 232 -15.18 -31.76 -1.93
CA HIS A 232 -14.69 -30.58 -2.66
C HIS A 232 -15.11 -29.24 -2.01
N ALA A 233 -16.32 -29.13 -1.47
CA ALA A 233 -16.82 -27.95 -0.78
C ALA A 233 -16.11 -27.76 0.58
N TRP A 234 -15.81 -28.86 1.28
CA TRP A 234 -14.96 -28.89 2.47
C TRP A 234 -13.54 -28.41 2.15
N PHE A 235 -12.96 -28.82 1.00
CA PHE A 235 -11.66 -28.31 0.51
C PHE A 235 -11.72 -26.82 0.11
N ARG A 236 -12.85 -26.31 -0.36
CA ARG A 236 -13.07 -24.89 -0.70
C ARG A 236 -13.35 -23.99 0.51
N HIS A 237 -13.47 -24.54 1.73
CA HIS A 237 -13.70 -23.72 2.92
C HIS A 237 -12.53 -22.73 3.09
N LYS A 238 -12.85 -21.43 3.12
CA LYS A 238 -11.92 -20.28 2.95
C LYS A 238 -10.60 -20.34 3.72
N LYS A 239 -10.53 -21.08 4.84
CA LYS A 239 -9.32 -21.23 5.65
C LYS A 239 -8.22 -22.07 4.96
N TRP A 240 -8.56 -22.98 4.04
CA TRP A 240 -7.57 -23.80 3.32
C TRP A 240 -7.11 -23.20 2.00
N ALA A 241 -7.97 -22.46 1.28
CA ALA A 241 -7.58 -21.75 0.06
C ALA A 241 -6.46 -20.72 0.31
N VAL A 242 -6.48 -20.06 1.48
CA VAL A 242 -5.40 -19.16 1.94
C VAL A 242 -4.08 -19.90 2.17
N LYS A 243 -4.14 -21.19 2.51
CA LYS A 243 -2.97 -22.02 2.79
C LYS A 243 -2.42 -22.74 1.55
N ILE A 244 -3.27 -23.01 0.56
CA ILE A 244 -2.91 -23.74 -0.68
C ILE A 244 -2.50 -22.79 -1.80
N TYR A 245 -3.07 -21.58 -1.87
CA TYR A 245 -2.75 -20.59 -2.91
C TYR A 245 -2.30 -19.25 -2.32
N PRO A 246 -1.25 -19.22 -1.47
CA PRO A 246 -0.73 -17.97 -0.93
C PRO A 246 -0.33 -17.02 -2.06
N ASP A 247 0.23 -17.54 -3.16
CA ASP A 247 0.74 -16.73 -4.26
C ASP A 247 -0.37 -16.02 -5.06
N LEU A 248 -1.50 -16.68 -5.33
CA LEU A 248 -2.65 -16.05 -6.02
C LEU A 248 -3.36 -15.02 -5.13
N LEU A 249 -3.44 -15.27 -3.83
CA LEU A 249 -3.97 -14.32 -2.85
C LEU A 249 -3.02 -13.14 -2.66
N GLU A 250 -1.72 -13.37 -2.68
CA GLU A 250 -0.71 -12.31 -2.62
C GLU A 250 -0.70 -11.50 -3.93
N GLU A 251 -0.89 -12.12 -5.09
CA GLU A 251 -1.02 -11.43 -6.37
C GLU A 251 -2.31 -10.59 -6.44
N HIS A 252 -3.44 -11.10 -5.91
CA HIS A 252 -4.68 -10.33 -5.79
C HIS A 252 -4.56 -9.20 -4.74
N ALA A 253 -3.92 -9.46 -3.60
CA ALA A 253 -3.68 -8.46 -2.57
C ALA A 253 -2.67 -7.39 -3.03
N ARG A 254 -1.66 -7.76 -3.82
CA ARG A 254 -0.76 -6.82 -4.51
C ARG A 254 -1.54 -6.00 -5.53
N GLY A 255 -2.31 -6.65 -6.41
CA GLY A 255 -3.18 -6.01 -7.40
C GLY A 255 -4.22 -5.05 -6.80
N GLN A 256 -4.61 -5.26 -5.54
CA GLN A 256 -5.51 -4.35 -4.82
C GLN A 256 -4.78 -3.29 -4.00
N ALA A 257 -3.61 -3.56 -3.43
CA ALA A 257 -2.77 -2.52 -2.81
C ALA A 257 -2.44 -1.40 -3.81
N VAL A 258 -2.31 -1.78 -5.08
CA VAL A 258 -2.16 -0.95 -6.29
C VAL A 258 -3.38 -0.04 -6.58
N GLU A 259 -4.61 -0.57 -6.52
CA GLU A 259 -5.84 0.22 -6.71
C GLU A 259 -6.07 1.24 -5.57
N ASN A 260 -5.34 1.11 -4.46
CA ASN A 260 -5.59 1.85 -3.23
C ASN A 260 -4.41 2.71 -2.75
N SER A 261 -3.24 2.56 -3.34
CA SER A 261 -2.31 3.68 -3.42
C SER A 261 -2.97 4.80 -4.20
N ILE A 262 -2.76 6.06 -3.78
CA ILE A 262 -3.42 7.25 -4.34
C ILE A 262 -3.02 7.40 -5.81
N VAL A 263 -3.75 6.72 -6.70
CA VAL A 263 -3.68 7.00 -8.12
C VAL A 263 -4.33 8.36 -8.27
N PHE A 264 -3.52 9.37 -8.52
CA PHE A 264 -4.00 10.72 -8.70
C PHE A 264 -3.42 11.24 -10.00
N HIS A 265 -4.27 11.43 -10.99
CA HIS A 265 -3.86 11.88 -12.33
C HIS A 265 -3.69 13.39 -12.44
N GLY A 266 -3.90 14.13 -11.34
CA GLY A 266 -4.11 15.57 -11.38
C GLY A 266 -5.59 15.93 -11.50
N ARG A 267 -5.94 17.09 -10.94
CA ARG A 267 -7.24 17.74 -11.08
C ARG A 267 -7.03 19.24 -11.08
N VAL A 268 -6.89 19.82 -12.27
CA VAL A 268 -6.73 21.26 -12.43
C VAL A 268 -8.10 21.93 -12.46
N LEU A 269 -8.32 22.93 -11.61
CA LEU A 269 -9.60 23.64 -11.53
C LEU A 269 -9.50 25.01 -12.23
N PRO A 270 -10.48 25.38 -13.09
CA PRO A 270 -10.40 26.63 -13.85
C PRO A 270 -10.58 27.87 -12.96
N GLY A 271 -9.65 28.81 -13.01
CA GLY A 271 -9.77 30.11 -12.33
C GLY A 271 -8.46 30.89 -12.28
N LYS A 272 -8.51 32.17 -12.63
CA LYS A 272 -7.34 33.07 -12.54
C LYS A 272 -6.91 33.24 -11.09
N GLN A 273 -5.60 33.23 -10.86
CA GLN A 273 -4.96 33.39 -9.54
C GLN A 273 -5.35 32.33 -8.50
N ARG A 274 -6.08 31.28 -8.88
CA ARG A 274 -6.37 30.17 -7.97
C ARG A 274 -5.06 29.42 -7.67
N PRO A 275 -4.74 29.13 -6.39
CA PRO A 275 -3.62 28.26 -6.06
C PRO A 275 -3.74 26.89 -6.72
N CYS A 276 -2.68 26.43 -7.37
CA CYS A 276 -2.60 25.10 -7.96
C CYS A 276 -1.32 24.40 -7.52
N VAL A 277 -1.46 23.28 -6.82
CA VAL A 277 -0.30 22.51 -6.36
C VAL A 277 0.33 21.79 -7.54
N CYS A 278 1.54 22.18 -7.92
CA CYS A 278 2.25 21.61 -9.06
C CYS A 278 3.33 20.64 -8.65
N SER A 279 3.90 20.77 -7.45
CA SER A 279 4.86 19.81 -6.92
C SER A 279 4.54 19.53 -5.46
N TRP A 280 4.52 18.25 -5.09
CA TRP A 280 4.30 17.82 -3.72
C TRP A 280 5.32 16.77 -3.26
N PRO A 281 5.85 16.90 -2.04
CA PRO A 281 6.79 15.94 -1.48
C PRO A 281 6.11 14.61 -1.12
N GLY A 282 6.35 13.59 -1.95
CA GLY A 282 5.70 12.28 -1.84
C GLY A 282 5.89 11.55 -0.50
N LYS A 283 6.88 11.94 0.32
CA LYS A 283 7.05 11.38 1.68
C LYS A 283 5.95 11.81 2.66
N TYR A 284 5.24 12.90 2.39
CA TYR A 284 4.13 13.39 3.22
C TYR A 284 2.77 13.03 2.61
N GLU A 285 2.56 11.73 2.40
CA GLU A 285 1.33 11.20 1.82
C GLU A 285 0.10 11.53 2.69
N SER A 286 0.24 11.53 4.02
CA SER A 286 -0.87 11.83 4.95
C SER A 286 -1.34 13.28 4.86
N ALA A 287 -0.38 14.20 4.77
CA ALA A 287 -0.65 15.61 4.52
C ALA A 287 -1.27 15.83 3.13
N TRP A 288 -0.80 15.10 2.10
CA TRP A 288 -1.42 15.11 0.77
C TRP A 288 -2.89 14.69 0.83
N ASP A 289 -3.20 13.56 1.49
CA ASP A 289 -4.57 13.10 1.66
C ASP A 289 -5.46 14.13 2.36
N ALA A 290 -4.93 14.82 3.38
CA ALA A 290 -5.67 15.88 4.06
C ALA A 290 -5.99 17.04 3.11
N MET A 291 -5.00 17.45 2.31
CA MET A 291 -5.13 18.57 1.38
C MET A 291 -6.04 18.27 0.17
N VAL A 292 -6.02 17.06 -0.38
CA VAL A 292 -6.87 16.72 -1.56
C VAL A 292 -8.31 16.40 -1.15
N ARG A 293 -8.55 16.10 0.14
CA ARG A 293 -9.91 15.87 0.67
C ARG A 293 -10.78 17.12 0.64
N SER A 294 -10.22 18.33 0.67
CA SER A 294 -10.98 19.51 0.32
C SER A 294 -11.20 19.52 -1.20
N SER A 295 -12.44 19.35 -1.64
CA SER A 295 -12.83 19.27 -3.06
C SER A 295 -12.48 20.51 -3.90
N GLU A 296 -11.91 21.54 -3.26
CA GLU A 296 -11.57 22.85 -3.83
C GLU A 296 -10.09 22.96 -4.22
N THR A 297 -9.25 21.98 -3.86
CA THR A 297 -7.82 22.02 -4.17
C THR A 297 -7.58 21.73 -5.66
N SER A 298 -7.04 22.71 -6.38
CA SER A 298 -6.48 22.51 -7.72
C SER A 298 -5.09 21.89 -7.59
N ALA A 299 -4.83 20.80 -8.31
CA ALA A 299 -3.53 20.15 -8.26
C ALA A 299 -3.15 19.55 -9.61
N ALA A 300 -1.94 19.84 -10.08
CA ALA A 300 -1.34 19.26 -11.27
C ALA A 300 -0.46 18.03 -10.97
N VAL A 301 -0.16 17.77 -9.70
CA VAL A 301 0.66 16.63 -9.25
C VAL A 301 0.09 15.32 -9.75
N VAL A 302 0.96 14.37 -10.11
CA VAL A 302 0.58 13.04 -10.57
C VAL A 302 1.24 11.98 -9.69
N PHE A 303 0.43 11.07 -9.16
CA PHE A 303 0.88 9.90 -8.39
C PHE A 303 0.43 8.63 -9.12
N LEU A 304 1.38 7.91 -9.71
CA LEU A 304 1.17 6.61 -10.38
C LEU A 304 1.91 5.51 -9.63
N PRO A 305 1.30 4.95 -8.58
CA PRO A 305 1.91 3.89 -7.78
C PRO A 305 2.08 2.58 -8.57
N LYS A 306 2.89 1.67 -8.03
CA LYS A 306 3.11 0.33 -8.61
C LYS A 306 1.77 -0.32 -8.92
N GLY A 307 1.69 -0.90 -10.11
CA GLY A 307 0.57 -1.65 -10.70
C GLY A 307 -0.61 -0.83 -11.20
N SER A 308 -0.62 0.50 -11.02
CA SER A 308 -1.61 1.33 -11.71
C SER A 308 -1.52 1.08 -13.21
N GLU A 309 -2.62 1.28 -13.95
CA GLU A 309 -2.68 1.00 -15.40
C GLU A 309 -1.55 1.68 -16.18
N LEU A 310 -1.11 2.85 -15.71
CA LEU A 310 -0.07 3.66 -16.32
C LEU A 310 1.34 3.40 -15.76
N PHE A 311 1.50 2.51 -14.78
CA PHE A 311 2.79 2.17 -14.20
C PHE A 311 3.66 1.38 -15.18
N GLY A 312 4.93 1.76 -15.31
CA GLY A 312 5.88 1.12 -16.22
C GLY A 312 5.79 1.61 -17.66
N ILE A 313 4.77 2.39 -18.02
CA ILE A 313 4.62 2.97 -19.35
C ILE A 313 5.60 4.14 -19.53
N CYS A 314 6.30 4.14 -20.66
CA CYS A 314 7.21 5.21 -21.04
C CYS A 314 6.66 5.95 -22.25
N ASP A 315 6.64 7.27 -22.19
CA ASP A 315 6.23 8.11 -23.31
C ASP A 315 7.43 8.66 -24.07
N PRO A 316 7.33 8.76 -25.41
CA PRO A 316 8.36 9.40 -26.22
C PRO A 316 8.48 10.88 -25.89
N ILE A 317 9.69 11.41 -26.01
CA ILE A 317 9.94 12.84 -25.86
C ILE A 317 9.48 13.55 -27.15
N PRO A 318 8.64 14.60 -27.07
CA PRO A 318 8.28 15.36 -28.26
C PRO A 318 9.52 16.03 -28.88
N ALA A 319 9.69 15.91 -30.20
CA ALA A 319 10.86 16.44 -30.91
C ALA A 319 11.12 17.94 -30.66
N LYS A 320 10.05 18.73 -30.44
CA LYS A 320 10.12 20.16 -30.11
C LYS A 320 10.89 20.48 -28.84
N GLU A 321 11.05 19.51 -27.93
CA GLU A 321 11.74 19.71 -26.66
C GLU A 321 13.26 19.62 -26.80
N GLY A 322 13.77 19.12 -27.94
CA GLY A 322 15.21 19.09 -28.25
C GLY A 322 16.04 18.38 -27.17
N LEU A 323 15.48 17.33 -26.57
CA LEU A 323 16.11 16.54 -25.51
C LEU A 323 16.54 15.18 -26.05
N GLU A 324 17.64 14.66 -25.52
CA GLU A 324 18.15 13.34 -25.87
C GLU A 324 17.37 12.21 -25.18
N GLY A 325 17.26 11.07 -25.88
CA GLY A 325 16.67 9.83 -25.38
C GLY A 325 15.30 9.47 -25.96
N ASP A 326 14.96 8.19 -25.91
CA ASP A 326 13.72 7.67 -26.51
C ASP A 326 12.47 7.95 -25.66
N CYS A 327 12.65 8.28 -24.38
CA CYS A 327 11.56 8.58 -23.45
C CYS A 327 12.02 9.50 -22.31
N TRP A 328 11.07 10.11 -21.60
CA TRP A 328 11.36 11.04 -20.51
C TRP A 328 12.22 10.47 -19.37
N CYS A 329 12.33 9.15 -19.20
CA CYS A 329 13.20 8.59 -18.16
C CYS A 329 14.67 9.02 -18.33
N ILE A 330 15.14 9.17 -19.56
CA ILE A 330 16.55 9.48 -19.85
C ILE A 330 16.93 10.90 -19.37
N PRO A 331 16.26 11.98 -19.78
CA PRO A 331 16.59 13.31 -19.27
C PRO A 331 16.30 13.47 -17.77
N LEU A 332 15.29 12.77 -17.24
CA LEU A 332 14.89 12.90 -15.83
C LEU A 332 15.83 12.14 -14.87
N TYR A 333 16.22 10.92 -15.25
CA TYR A 333 16.89 9.99 -14.34
C TYR A 333 18.20 9.41 -14.87
N GLY A 334 18.55 9.70 -16.12
CA GLY A 334 19.74 9.16 -16.81
C GLY A 334 19.59 7.75 -17.36
N GLU A 335 18.53 7.03 -16.98
CA GLU A 335 18.28 5.66 -17.42
C GLU A 335 16.77 5.36 -17.42
N LYS A 336 16.35 4.35 -18.19
CA LYS A 336 14.96 3.90 -18.21
C LYS A 336 14.58 3.28 -16.86
N LYS A 337 13.54 3.81 -16.22
CA LYS A 337 13.09 3.33 -14.91
C LYS A 337 11.95 2.32 -15.03
N PRO A 338 11.88 1.30 -14.14
CA PRO A 338 10.85 0.26 -14.21
C PRO A 338 9.44 0.76 -13.93
N TRP A 339 9.29 1.91 -13.26
CA TRP A 339 8.00 2.57 -13.04
C TRP A 339 7.55 3.44 -14.22
N GLY A 340 8.37 3.57 -15.26
CA GLY A 340 8.05 4.36 -16.44
C GLY A 340 8.06 5.87 -16.22
N CYS A 341 7.66 6.62 -17.25
CA CYS A 341 7.63 8.08 -17.24
C CYS A 341 6.30 8.67 -17.74
N ARG A 342 5.25 7.86 -17.91
CA ARG A 342 3.90 8.34 -18.26
C ARG A 342 3.36 9.41 -17.30
N TRP A 343 3.70 9.31 -16.02
CA TRP A 343 3.32 10.30 -15.01
C TRP A 343 3.80 11.72 -15.38
N TRP A 344 4.96 11.83 -16.04
CA TRP A 344 5.58 13.10 -16.40
C TRP A 344 4.82 13.81 -17.51
N THR A 345 4.39 13.08 -18.54
CA THR A 345 3.56 13.65 -19.62
C THR A 345 2.24 14.18 -19.07
N ASN A 346 1.54 13.39 -18.26
CA ASN A 346 0.29 13.83 -17.62
C ASN A 346 0.53 15.06 -16.74
N TRP A 347 1.65 15.09 -16.01
CA TRP A 347 2.01 16.23 -15.16
C TRP A 347 2.26 17.50 -15.99
N ILE A 348 2.99 17.41 -17.11
CA ILE A 348 3.19 18.55 -18.03
C ILE A 348 1.85 19.07 -18.54
N GLU A 349 0.96 18.17 -18.99
CA GLU A 349 -0.37 18.53 -19.50
C GLU A 349 -1.19 19.29 -18.43
N ASN A 350 -1.19 18.79 -17.20
CA ASN A 350 -1.86 19.46 -16.08
C ASN A 350 -1.25 20.83 -15.76
N VAL A 351 0.08 20.97 -15.78
CA VAL A 351 0.75 22.25 -15.54
C VAL A 351 0.42 23.24 -16.65
N ASP A 352 0.49 22.83 -17.91
CA ASP A 352 0.14 23.67 -19.06
C ASP A 352 -1.33 24.10 -19.00
N GLU A 353 -2.24 23.22 -18.57
CA GLU A 353 -3.64 23.55 -18.31
C GLU A 353 -3.79 24.58 -17.16
N ALA A 354 -3.07 24.41 -16.06
CA ALA A 354 -3.10 25.36 -14.94
C ALA A 354 -2.60 26.75 -15.36
N VAL A 355 -1.52 26.81 -16.15
CA VAL A 355 -0.99 28.04 -16.73
C VAL A 355 -2.01 28.69 -17.68
N LYS A 356 -2.68 27.91 -18.53
CA LYS A 356 -3.75 28.39 -19.41
C LYS A 356 -4.91 29.03 -18.64
N TYR A 357 -5.27 28.49 -17.47
CA TYR A 357 -6.27 29.10 -16.60
C TYR A 357 -5.77 30.33 -15.83
N GLY A 358 -4.48 30.63 -15.91
CA GLY A 358 -3.83 31.69 -15.14
C GLY A 358 -3.77 31.39 -13.65
N ALA A 359 -3.64 30.11 -13.28
CA ALA A 359 -3.51 29.67 -11.89
C ALA A 359 -2.17 30.14 -11.28
N LYS A 360 -2.14 30.27 -9.95
CA LYS A 360 -0.91 30.53 -9.19
C LYS A 360 -0.27 29.18 -8.84
N LEU A 361 0.77 28.80 -9.56
CA LEU A 361 1.45 27.52 -9.34
C LEU A 361 2.17 27.50 -7.98
N GLN A 362 2.10 26.39 -7.25
CA GLN A 362 2.74 26.20 -5.94
C GLN A 362 3.63 24.96 -5.94
N VAL A 363 4.84 25.10 -5.40
CA VAL A 363 5.82 24.02 -5.21
C VAL A 363 6.05 23.86 -3.71
N TYR A 364 5.69 22.70 -3.18
CA TYR A 364 5.91 22.40 -1.77
C TYR A 364 7.29 21.78 -1.54
N TYR A 365 8.04 22.37 -0.61
CA TYR A 365 9.35 21.91 -0.16
C TYR A 365 9.22 21.08 1.11
N PHE A 366 10.25 20.31 1.45
CA PHE A 366 10.34 19.69 2.77
C PHE A 366 10.35 20.76 3.88
N GLU A 367 9.98 20.34 5.09
CA GLU A 367 9.98 21.19 6.28
C GLU A 367 11.30 21.96 6.42
N HIS A 368 11.20 23.28 6.47
CA HIS A 368 12.32 24.22 6.63
C HIS A 368 13.38 24.15 5.51
N ALA A 369 12.98 23.70 4.32
CA ALA A 369 13.87 23.51 3.18
C ALA A 369 13.43 24.29 1.93
N ILE A 370 12.64 25.36 2.07
CA ILE A 370 12.32 26.28 0.98
C ILE A 370 13.60 26.73 0.26
N GLY A 371 13.57 26.70 -1.07
CA GLY A 371 14.68 27.10 -1.94
C GLY A 371 15.84 26.10 -2.03
N LYS A 372 15.85 25.03 -1.23
CA LYS A 372 16.91 24.01 -1.24
C LYS A 372 16.59 22.86 -2.19
N GLY A 373 17.62 22.14 -2.64
CA GLY A 373 17.45 20.94 -3.44
C GLY A 373 17.16 21.21 -4.91
N LYS A 374 17.17 22.46 -5.37
CA LYS A 374 17.06 22.75 -6.80
C LYS A 374 18.27 22.23 -7.56
N VAL A 375 18.04 21.80 -8.79
CA VAL A 375 19.12 21.42 -9.71
C VAL A 375 19.54 22.64 -10.51
N LYS A 376 20.79 22.66 -11.00
CA LYS A 376 21.32 23.82 -11.74
C LYS A 376 20.57 24.09 -13.06
N SER A 377 20.12 23.02 -13.72
CA SER A 377 19.39 23.08 -14.99
C SER A 377 18.65 21.77 -15.23
N PHE A 378 17.65 21.79 -16.09
CA PHE A 378 16.95 20.57 -16.52
C PHE A 378 17.91 19.54 -17.16
N SER A 379 18.95 19.99 -17.86
CA SER A 379 19.96 19.08 -18.45
C SER A 379 20.86 18.40 -17.41
N ALA A 380 20.97 18.93 -16.19
CA ALA A 380 21.77 18.35 -15.11
C ALA A 380 21.02 17.26 -14.32
N LEU A 381 19.70 17.13 -14.51
CA LEU A 381 18.84 16.20 -13.75
C LEU A 381 19.30 14.76 -13.82
N SER A 382 19.59 14.27 -15.03
CA SER A 382 20.00 12.88 -15.26
C SER A 382 21.28 12.53 -14.47
N GLN A 383 22.30 13.38 -14.57
CA GLN A 383 23.57 13.18 -13.87
C GLN A 383 23.43 13.28 -12.36
N GLU A 384 22.62 14.24 -11.88
CA GLU A 384 22.32 14.35 -10.45
C GLU A 384 21.59 13.11 -9.92
N SER A 385 20.57 12.64 -10.65
CA SER A 385 19.80 11.44 -10.29
C SER A 385 20.71 10.20 -10.22
N LEU A 386 21.57 10.00 -11.24
CA LEU A 386 22.52 8.89 -11.24
C LEU A 386 23.52 8.97 -10.08
N ARG A 387 24.02 10.16 -9.76
CA ARG A 387 24.92 10.37 -8.61
C ARG A 387 24.21 10.04 -7.28
N ARG A 388 22.97 10.49 -7.11
CA ARG A 388 22.15 10.16 -5.92
C ARG A 388 21.88 8.67 -5.81
N ASP A 389 21.52 8.00 -6.91
CA ASP A 389 21.29 6.56 -6.94
C ASP A 389 22.56 5.78 -6.60
N SER A 390 23.72 6.23 -7.08
CA SER A 390 25.04 5.68 -6.72
C SER A 390 25.33 5.84 -5.23
N LEU A 391 25.07 7.02 -4.65
CA LEU A 391 25.24 7.26 -3.21
C LEU A 391 24.26 6.44 -2.36
N ALA A 392 23.02 6.27 -2.80
CA ALA A 392 22.04 5.41 -2.13
C ALA A 392 22.50 3.93 -2.14
N LYS A 393 23.04 3.45 -3.26
CA LYS A 393 23.66 2.11 -3.33
C LYS A 393 24.85 1.99 -2.38
N ARG A 394 25.73 3.00 -2.33
CA ARG A 394 26.84 3.05 -1.37
C ARG A 394 26.37 3.03 0.08
N SER A 395 25.32 3.77 0.41
CA SER A 395 24.70 3.73 1.74
C SER A 395 24.30 2.30 2.11
N LYS A 396 23.66 1.58 1.20
CA LYS A 396 23.12 0.25 1.46
C LYS A 396 24.19 -0.85 1.51
N PHE A 397 25.14 -0.84 0.58
CA PHE A 397 26.07 -1.97 0.39
C PHE A 397 27.45 -1.74 0.98
N VAL A 398 27.89 -0.49 1.11
CA VAL A 398 29.26 -0.15 1.55
C VAL A 398 29.26 0.44 2.95
N PHE A 399 28.42 1.45 3.20
CA PHE A 399 28.36 2.10 4.50
C PHE A 399 27.83 1.16 5.59
N GLU A 400 26.76 0.41 5.32
CA GLU A 400 26.24 -0.58 6.28
C GLU A 400 27.23 -1.71 6.60
N ALA A 401 28.23 -1.96 5.75
CA ALA A 401 29.30 -2.92 6.00
C ALA A 401 30.56 -2.27 6.63
N SER A 402 30.56 -0.94 6.80
CA SER A 402 31.70 -0.20 7.30
C SER A 402 31.89 -0.38 8.81
N GLU A 403 33.13 -0.22 9.26
CA GLU A 403 33.47 -0.26 10.68
C GLU A 403 32.73 0.81 11.50
N MET A 404 32.53 2.00 10.92
CA MET A 404 31.77 3.08 11.58
C MET A 404 30.33 2.67 11.88
N PHE A 405 29.66 2.00 10.94
CA PHE A 405 28.28 1.55 11.17
C PHE A 405 28.23 0.37 12.14
N ARG A 406 29.20 -0.56 12.07
CA ARG A 406 29.34 -1.65 13.05
C ARG A 406 29.52 -1.12 14.47
N GLN A 407 30.38 -0.12 14.66
CA GLN A 407 30.56 0.55 15.95
C GLN A 407 29.25 1.19 16.45
N ALA A 408 28.46 1.78 15.56
CA ALA A 408 27.14 2.31 15.94
C ALA A 408 26.15 1.19 16.30
N GLN A 409 26.22 0.03 15.64
CA GLN A 409 25.45 -1.17 16.00
C GLN A 409 25.83 -1.69 17.37
N ASP A 410 27.14 -1.86 17.62
CA ASP A 410 27.68 -2.30 18.91
C ASP A 410 27.35 -1.29 20.02
N ALA A 411 27.27 -0.01 19.68
CA ALA A 411 26.85 1.04 20.61
C ALA A 411 25.33 1.13 20.81
N GLY A 412 24.51 0.37 20.06
CA GLY A 412 23.06 0.30 20.31
C GLY A 412 22.16 1.15 19.41
N ILE A 413 22.59 1.55 18.20
CA ILE A 413 21.72 2.28 17.26
C ILE A 413 20.39 1.54 16.99
N GLU A 414 20.38 0.21 17.05
CA GLU A 414 19.21 -0.64 16.82
C GLU A 414 18.11 -0.49 17.89
N GLU A 415 18.43 0.08 19.05
CA GLU A 415 17.49 0.37 20.14
C GLU A 415 16.66 1.64 19.88
N LEU A 416 17.00 2.44 18.86
CA LEU A 416 16.22 3.61 18.47
C LEU A 416 14.86 3.22 17.90
N CYS A 417 13.85 4.09 18.11
CA CYS A 417 12.51 3.85 17.60
C CYS A 417 12.51 3.68 16.07
N LYS A 418 11.96 2.55 15.60
CA LYS A 418 11.78 2.23 14.18
C LYS A 418 10.41 2.66 13.63
N GLY A 419 9.51 3.12 14.49
CA GLY A 419 8.21 3.66 14.10
C GLY A 419 8.37 4.91 13.23
N GLN A 420 7.63 4.96 12.13
CA GLN A 420 7.65 6.10 11.22
C GLN A 420 6.74 7.21 11.73
N ARG A 421 7.21 8.45 11.63
CA ARG A 421 6.40 9.66 11.83
C ARG A 421 5.59 9.97 10.57
N GLN A 422 4.83 11.05 10.63
CA GLN A 422 4.08 11.58 9.47
C GLN A 422 4.97 12.00 8.29
N ASP A 423 6.25 12.29 8.53
CA ASP A 423 7.23 12.59 7.48
C ASP A 423 7.86 11.35 6.85
N GLY A 424 7.42 10.15 7.28
CA GLY A 424 7.91 8.85 6.83
C GLY A 424 9.24 8.41 7.46
N SER A 425 9.87 9.24 8.29
CA SER A 425 11.15 8.93 8.94
C SER A 425 10.96 8.34 10.34
N SER A 426 11.90 7.50 10.77
CA SER A 426 12.03 7.03 12.16
C SER A 426 13.31 7.57 12.81
N GLN A 427 13.42 7.53 14.14
CA GLN A 427 14.65 7.92 14.85
C GLN A 427 15.85 7.13 14.31
N TYR A 428 15.69 5.82 14.14
CA TYR A 428 16.72 4.94 13.58
C TYR A 428 17.18 5.41 12.17
N GLN A 429 16.23 5.70 11.28
CA GLN A 429 16.55 6.13 9.91
C GLN A 429 17.27 7.48 9.87
N ARG A 430 16.86 8.44 10.71
CA ARG A 430 17.50 9.75 10.78
C ARG A 430 18.92 9.64 11.30
N GLU A 431 19.16 8.84 12.34
CA GLU A 431 20.51 8.65 12.84
C GLU A 431 21.40 7.89 11.85
N LYS A 432 20.89 6.82 11.24
CA LYS A 432 21.59 6.13 10.16
C LYS A 432 21.97 7.08 9.03
N HIS A 433 21.09 8.01 8.67
CA HIS A 433 21.39 9.05 7.68
C HIS A 433 22.47 10.02 8.16
N ARG A 434 22.46 10.48 9.42
CA ARG A 434 23.53 11.32 9.98
C ARG A 434 24.89 10.63 9.93
N LEU A 435 24.96 9.36 10.34
CA LEU A 435 26.17 8.57 10.28
C LEU A 435 26.65 8.39 8.84
N PHE A 436 25.74 8.11 7.90
CA PHE A 436 26.06 8.02 6.48
C PHE A 436 26.66 9.32 5.95
N LEU A 437 26.05 10.48 6.25
CA LEU A 437 26.60 11.77 5.88
C LEU A 437 28.00 12.00 6.48
N SER A 438 28.21 11.59 7.74
CA SER A 438 29.50 11.72 8.42
C SER A 438 30.59 10.80 7.84
N TRP A 439 30.19 9.66 7.26
CA TRP A 439 31.07 8.71 6.59
C TRP A 439 31.48 9.15 5.19
N LEU A 440 30.64 9.90 4.50
CA LEU A 440 30.93 10.41 3.15
C LEU A 440 32.10 11.41 3.15
N CYS A 441 32.83 11.44 2.02
CA CYS A 441 33.81 12.49 1.77
C CYS A 441 33.13 13.86 1.69
N PRO A 442 33.85 14.97 1.92
CA PRO A 442 33.28 16.31 1.98
C PRO A 442 32.45 16.68 0.74
N GLU A 443 32.90 16.30 -0.45
CA GLU A 443 32.25 16.64 -1.73
C GLU A 443 30.89 15.92 -1.89
N ASP A 444 30.82 14.63 -1.53
CA ASP A 444 29.57 13.87 -1.59
C ASP A 444 28.60 14.25 -0.47
N ARG A 445 29.13 14.57 0.72
CA ARG A 445 28.34 15.09 1.83
C ARG A 445 27.69 16.41 1.44
N GLN A 446 28.47 17.36 0.94
CA GLN A 446 27.96 18.66 0.52
C GLN A 446 26.93 18.51 -0.61
N PHE A 447 27.21 17.64 -1.58
CA PHE A 447 26.26 17.33 -2.64
C PHE A 447 24.91 16.84 -2.12
N LEU A 448 24.88 15.93 -1.14
CA LEU A 448 23.62 15.46 -0.56
C LEU A 448 22.90 16.53 0.26
N LEU A 449 23.63 17.35 1.01
CA LEU A 449 23.07 18.46 1.78
C LEU A 449 22.46 19.53 0.86
N ASP A 450 23.16 19.91 -0.20
CA ASP A 450 22.64 20.85 -1.22
C ASP A 450 21.45 20.25 -1.98
N SER A 451 21.42 18.93 -2.09
CA SER A 451 20.34 18.20 -2.75
C SER A 451 19.11 18.02 -1.89
N ASP A 452 19.16 18.32 -0.59
CA ASP A 452 18.03 18.16 0.33
C ASP A 452 16.96 19.24 0.09
N GLY A 453 15.70 18.93 0.41
CA GLY A 453 14.56 19.86 0.29
C GLY A 453 13.54 19.52 -0.79
N LEU A 454 13.96 18.80 -1.84
CA LEU A 454 13.10 18.30 -2.91
C LEU A 454 13.36 16.80 -3.18
N GLY A 455 12.28 16.04 -3.37
CA GLY A 455 12.36 14.67 -3.88
C GLY A 455 12.85 14.60 -5.33
N ASN A 456 13.32 13.43 -5.79
CA ASN A 456 13.88 13.26 -7.14
C ASN A 456 12.92 13.71 -8.25
N SER A 457 11.64 13.31 -8.20
CA SER A 457 10.65 13.77 -9.18
C SER A 457 10.38 15.26 -9.05
N GLN A 458 10.31 15.80 -7.83
CA GLN A 458 10.08 17.23 -7.61
C GLN A 458 11.18 18.12 -8.16
N LYS A 459 12.44 17.65 -8.08
CA LYS A 459 13.58 18.33 -8.68
C LYS A 459 13.40 18.52 -10.19
N ALA A 460 12.90 17.49 -10.86
CA ALA A 460 12.58 17.59 -12.27
C ALA A 460 11.42 18.56 -12.53
N GLU A 461 10.34 18.46 -11.75
CA GLU A 461 9.17 19.34 -11.84
C GLU A 461 9.59 20.81 -11.74
N VAL A 462 10.38 21.16 -10.72
CA VAL A 462 10.88 22.53 -10.50
C VAL A 462 11.79 22.98 -11.65
N ALA A 463 12.76 22.15 -12.05
CA ALA A 463 13.65 22.48 -13.17
C ALA A 463 12.89 22.68 -14.49
N TRP A 464 11.79 21.97 -14.68
CA TRP A 464 10.92 22.13 -15.84
C TRP A 464 10.14 23.44 -15.81
N LEU A 465 9.55 23.79 -14.66
CA LEU A 465 8.88 25.08 -14.48
C LEU A 465 9.85 26.25 -14.77
N GLU A 466 11.08 26.17 -14.26
CA GLU A 466 12.13 27.16 -14.52
C GLU A 466 12.53 27.21 -16.00
N ARG A 467 12.72 26.04 -16.64
CA ARG A 467 13.02 25.95 -18.08
C ARG A 467 11.92 26.57 -18.94
N ARG A 468 10.65 26.39 -18.56
CA ARG A 468 9.48 26.96 -19.27
C ARG A 468 9.26 28.44 -18.96
N GLY A 469 9.93 28.99 -17.95
CA GLY A 469 9.69 30.36 -17.48
C GLY A 469 8.34 30.52 -16.77
N TYR A 470 7.80 29.44 -16.21
CA TYR A 470 6.53 29.47 -15.48
C TYR A 470 6.76 29.96 -14.04
N PRO A 471 6.16 31.08 -13.60
CA PRO A 471 6.31 31.55 -12.24
C PRO A 471 5.58 30.62 -11.27
N TYR A 472 6.21 30.34 -10.12
CA TYR A 472 5.62 29.53 -9.05
C TYR A 472 5.97 30.12 -7.68
N GLU A 473 5.15 29.80 -6.69
CA GLU A 473 5.36 30.12 -5.28
C GLU A 473 5.99 28.92 -4.58
N GLU A 474 7.03 29.17 -3.78
CA GLU A 474 7.66 28.16 -2.93
C GLU A 474 6.95 28.12 -1.58
N VAL A 475 6.46 26.95 -1.18
CA VAL A 475 5.66 26.77 0.03
C VAL A 475 6.29 25.73 0.94
N ASP A 476 6.33 25.99 2.24
CA ASP A 476 6.76 25.00 3.24
C ASP A 476 5.62 24.01 3.51
N VAL A 477 5.93 22.72 3.64
CA VAL A 477 4.95 21.68 3.99
C VAL A 477 4.55 21.68 5.46
N SER A 478 5.36 22.26 6.37
CA SER A 478 5.13 22.27 7.82
C SER A 478 3.71 22.64 8.26
N PRO A 479 2.98 23.60 7.64
CA PRO A 479 1.61 23.91 8.01
C PRO A 479 0.67 22.70 7.91
N TRP A 480 0.94 21.78 6.99
CA TRP A 480 0.14 20.57 6.77
C TRP A 480 0.53 19.40 7.68
N LEU A 481 1.71 19.46 8.31
CA LEU A 481 2.18 18.44 9.26
C LEU A 481 1.64 18.67 10.68
N ARG A 482 1.03 19.83 10.94
CA ARG A 482 0.48 20.21 12.25
C ARG A 482 -1.04 20.07 12.33
N MET A 483 -1.68 19.68 11.23
CA MET A 483 -3.13 19.40 11.12
C MET A 483 -3.42 17.94 11.44
#